data_AF-S8FFH6-F1
#
_entry.id   AF-S8FFH6-F1
#
_cell.length_a   1.000
_cell.length_b   1.000
_cell.length_c   1.000
_cell.angle_alpha   90.00
_cell.angle_beta   90.00
_cell.angle_gamma   90.00
#
_symmetry.space_group_name_H-M   'P 1'
#
loop_
_entity.id
_entity.type
_entity.pdbx_description
1 polymer ?
#
loop_
_entity_poly.entity_id
_entity_poly.type
_entity_poly.pdbx_seq_one_letter_code
_entity_poly.pdbx_strand_id
1 'polypeptide(L)' 'MAGELLTASLVAGVDRQKIVDAVDRVLKLIPRVSHTEPGNVKDFYKALTADLDKEIKIVIDELEKAGNRTEP' A
#
# COMPACT_ATOMS: atom_id res chain seq x y z
N MET A 1 -4.51 6.05 9.70
CA MET A 1 -4.06 4.72 9.22
C MET A 1 -5.02 3.58 9.57
N ALA A 2 -5.06 3.03 10.80
CA ALA A 2 -5.96 1.89 11.10
C ALA A 2 -7.48 2.24 11.04
N GLY A 3 -7.87 3.44 11.49
CA GLY A 3 -9.26 3.90 11.44
C GLY A 3 -9.76 4.21 10.02
N GLU A 4 -8.89 4.70 9.14
CA GLU A 4 -9.24 4.99 7.73
C GLU A 4 -9.40 3.68 6.93
N LEU A 5 -8.56 2.68 7.21
CA LEU A 5 -8.67 1.36 6.61
C LEU A 5 -9.96 0.63 7.03
N LEU A 6 -10.32 0.73 8.31
CA LEU A 6 -11.57 0.19 8.82
C LEU A 6 -12.77 0.87 8.14
N THR A 7 -12.73 2.20 8.02
CA THR A 7 -13.78 2.97 7.33
C THR A 7 -13.91 2.55 5.86
N ALA A 8 -12.79 2.41 5.14
CA ALA A 8 -12.79 1.96 3.74
C ALA A 8 -13.35 0.52 3.60
N SER A 9 -13.05 -0.37 4.54
CA SER A 9 -13.53 -1.77 4.53
C SER A 9 -15.05 -1.92 4.78
N LEU A 10 -15.70 -0.86 5.28
CA LEU A 10 -17.14 -0.82 5.58
C LEU A 10 -17.97 -0.25 4.42
N VAL A 11 -17.34 0.30 3.38
CA VAL A 11 -18.04 0.80 2.19
C VAL A 11 -18.58 -0.38 1.37
N ALA A 12 -19.87 -0.33 1.00
CA ALA A 12 -20.49 -1.36 0.18
C ALA A 12 -19.84 -1.42 -1.21
N GLY A 13 -19.58 -2.64 -1.71
CA GLY A 13 -18.88 -2.86 -2.98
C GLY A 13 -17.35 -2.94 -2.87
N VAL A 14 -16.78 -2.71 -1.69
CA VAL A 14 -15.34 -2.85 -1.46
C VAL A 14 -14.96 -4.30 -1.16
N ASP A 15 -14.02 -4.82 -1.96
CA ASP A 15 -13.39 -6.11 -1.71
C ASP A 15 -12.34 -5.98 -0.60
N ARG A 16 -12.78 -6.29 0.62
CA ARG A 16 -11.94 -6.21 1.83
C ARG A 16 -10.67 -7.05 1.74
N GLN A 17 -10.70 -8.17 1.01
CA GLN A 17 -9.54 -9.04 0.90
C GLN A 17 -8.43 -8.34 0.10
N LYS A 18 -8.79 -7.63 -0.99
CA LYS A 18 -7.83 -6.86 -1.78
C LYS A 18 -7.23 -5.69 -0.99
N ILE A 19 -8.01 -5.05 -0.12
CA ILE A 19 -7.50 -3.99 0.77
C ILE A 19 -6.51 -4.58 1.78
N VAL A 20 -6.83 -5.73 2.37
CA VAL A 20 -5.93 -6.41 3.31
C VAL A 20 -4.62 -6.82 2.62
N ASP A 21 -4.71 -7.38 1.42
CA ASP A 21 -3.53 -7.80 0.64
C ASP A 21 -2.66 -6.60 0.24
N ALA A 22 -3.28 -5.46 -0.11
CA ALA A 22 -2.59 -4.21 -0.39
C ALA A 22 -1.83 -3.67 0.83
N VAL A 23 -2.46 -3.68 2.01
CA VAL A 23 -1.82 -3.24 3.26
C VAL A 23 -0.71 -4.19 3.68
N ASP A 24 -0.89 -5.49 3.51
CA ASP A 24 0.14 -6.50 3.80
C ASP A 24 1.39 -6.28 2.93
N ARG A 25 1.23 -5.95 1.64
CA ARG A 25 2.35 -5.60 0.74
C ARG A 25 3.14 -4.39 1.24
N VAL A 26 2.46 -3.34 1.71
CA VAL A 26 3.10 -2.15 2.27
C VAL A 26 3.79 -2.44 3.62
N LEU A 27 3.14 -3.18 4.52
CA LEU A 27 3.69 -3.53 5.83
C LEU A 27 4.96 -4.38 5.72
N LYS A 28 5.06 -5.26 4.70
CA LYS A 28 6.26 -6.05 4.40
C LYS A 28 7.49 -5.20 4.04
N LEU A 29 7.34 -3.92 3.72
CA LEU A 29 8.46 -3.01 3.48
C LEU A 29 9.07 -2.47 4.79
N ILE A 30 8.34 -2.50 5.92
CA ILE A 30 8.76 -1.94 7.21
C ILE A 30 9.99 -2.65 7.82
N PRO A 31 10.12 -3.99 7.80
CA PRO A 31 11.30 -4.67 8.35
C PRO A 31 12.62 -4.29 7.65
N ARG A 32 12.58 -3.93 6.36
CA ARG A 32 13.77 -3.44 5.62
C ARG A 32 14.35 -2.17 6.25
N VAL A 33 13.52 -1.35 6.92
CA VAL A 33 13.91 -0.07 7.54
C VAL A 33 14.86 -0.24 8.73
N SER A 34 14.91 -1.44 9.34
CA SER A 34 15.64 -1.66 10.60
C SER A 34 17.14 -1.93 10.47
N HIS A 35 17.66 -2.29 9.30
CA HIS A 35 19.07 -2.65 9.11
C HIS A 35 19.65 -1.91 7.91
N THR A 36 20.06 -0.65 8.13
CA THR A 36 20.88 0.09 7.16
C THR A 36 22.35 -0.05 7.54
N GLU A 37 23.22 -0.31 6.56
CA GLU A 37 24.66 -0.23 6.78
C GLU A 37 25.03 1.19 7.24
N PRO A 38 25.92 1.33 8.24
CA PRO A 38 26.39 2.64 8.67
C PRO A 38 26.90 3.46 7.48
N GLY A 39 26.28 4.62 7.22
CA GLY A 39 26.63 5.50 6.11
C GLY A 39 25.70 5.45 4.89
N ASN A 40 24.80 4.47 4.77
CA ASN A 40 23.93 4.32 3.59
C ASN A 40 22.46 4.73 3.83
N VAL A 41 22.19 5.43 4.92
CA VAL A 41 20.84 5.77 5.38
C VAL A 41 20.04 6.58 4.34
N LYS A 42 20.70 7.54 3.67
CA LYS A 42 20.04 8.44 2.72
C LYS A 42 19.52 7.71 1.48
N ASP A 43 20.35 6.89 0.87
CA ASP A 43 19.98 6.17 -0.35
C ASP A 43 19.03 5.01 -0.04
N PHE A 44 19.13 4.44 1.16
CA PHE A 44 18.13 3.52 1.68
C PHE A 44 16.73 4.14 1.72
N TYR A 45 16.57 5.33 2.32
CA TYR A 45 15.26 5.98 2.38
C TYR A 45 14.73 6.37 1.01
N LYS A 46 15.58 6.80 0.07
CA LYS A 46 15.15 7.05 -1.32
C LYS A 46 14.61 5.79 -1.99
N ALA A 47 15.30 4.66 -1.84
CA ALA A 47 14.85 3.39 -2.40
C ALA A 47 13.54 2.93 -1.76
N LEU A 48 13.41 3.09 -0.44
CA LEU A 48 12.18 2.80 0.29
C LEU A 48 11.00 3.66 -0.21
N THR A 49 11.20 4.96 -0.40
CA THR A 49 10.17 5.86 -0.94
C THR A 49 9.77 5.45 -2.36
N ALA A 50 10.73 5.12 -3.23
CA ALA A 50 10.43 4.67 -4.59
C ALA A 50 9.66 3.34 -4.62
N ASP A 51 10.05 2.38 -3.77
CA ASP A 51 9.34 1.10 -3.62
C ASP A 51 7.91 1.33 -3.09
N LEU A 52 7.74 2.21 -2.10
CA LEU A 52 6.44 2.55 -1.53
C LEU A 52 5.52 3.24 -2.54
N ASP A 53 6.02 4.23 -3.28
CA ASP A 53 5.25 4.94 -4.31
C ASP A 53 4.77 3.99 -5.41
N LYS A 54 5.58 2.99 -5.77
CA LYS A 54 5.22 1.96 -6.75
C LYS A 54 4.09 1.08 -6.22
N GLU A 55 4.19 0.58 -5.00
CA GLU A 55 3.15 -0.27 -4.41
C GLU A 55 1.83 0.51 -4.23
N ILE A 56 1.89 1.79 -3.80
CA ILE A 56 0.70 2.65 -3.70
C ILE A 56 0.02 2.83 -5.06
N LYS A 57 0.79 3.05 -6.14
CA LYS A 57 0.22 3.15 -7.49
C LYS A 57 -0.48 1.86 -7.92
N ILE A 58 0.11 0.69 -7.65
CA ILE A 58 -0.52 -0.60 -7.95
C ILE A 58 -1.87 -0.71 -7.24
N VAL A 59 -1.92 -0.33 -5.96
CA VAL A 59 -3.16 -0.35 -5.17
C VAL A 59 -4.20 0.61 -5.74
N ILE A 60 -3.81 1.84 -6.12
CA ILE A 60 -4.71 2.81 -6.75
C ILE A 60 -5.25 2.26 -8.08
N ASP A 61 -4.40 1.72 -8.95
CA ASP A 61 -4.80 1.15 -10.24
C ASP A 61 -5.76 -0.03 -10.07
N GLU A 62 -5.55 -0.88 -9.06
CA GLU A 62 -6.45 -1.99 -8.74
C GLU A 62 -7.81 -1.51 -8.22
N LEU A 63 -7.82 -0.44 -7.40
CA LEU A 63 -9.03 0.18 -6.89
C LEU A 63 -9.84 0.89 -7.99
N GLU A 64 -9.19 1.64 -8.89
CA GLU A 64 -9.83 2.28 -10.04
C GLU A 64 -10.47 1.23 -10.96
N LYS A 65 -9.76 0.13 -11.24
CA LYS A 65 -10.30 -0.98 -12.05
C LYS A 65 -11.49 -1.68 -11.37
N ALA A 66 -11.55 -1.69 -10.05
CA ALA A 66 -12.66 -2.27 -9.30
C ALA A 66 -13.88 -1.32 -9.29
N GLY A 67 -13.67 -0.01 -9.12
CA GLY A 67 -14.72 1.02 -9.17
C GLY A 67 -15.32 1.21 -10.56
N ASN A 68 -14.54 1.06 -11.62
CA ASN A 68 -15.03 1.19 -13.01
C ASN A 68 -15.83 -0.03 -13.51
N ARG A 69 -16.02 -1.07 -12.68
CA ARG A 69 -16.87 -2.23 -13.01
C ARG A 69 -18.28 -2.16 -12.41
N THR A 70 -18.60 -1.09 -11.69
CA THR A 70 -19.89 -0.93 -11.00
C THR A 70 -20.86 0.04 -11.67
N GLU A 71 -20.56 0.57 -12.86
CA GLU A 71 -21.56 1.25 -13.69
C GLU A 71 -22.03 0.34 -14.84
N PRO A 72 -23.35 0.10 -15.02
CA PRO A 72 -23.89 -0.57 -16.19
C PRO A 72 -23.76 0.25 -17.47
#